data_AF-A0AAU9EI43-F1
#
_entry.id   AF-A0AAU9EI43-F1
#
_cell.length_a   1.000
_cell.length_b   1.000
_cell.length_c   1.000
_cell.angle_alpha   90.00
_cell.angle_beta   90.00
_cell.angle_gamma   90.00
#
_symmetry.space_group_name_H-M   'P 1'
#
loop_
_entity.id
_entity.type
_entity.pdbx_description
1 polymer ?
#
loop_
_entity_poly.entity_id
_entity_poly.type
_entity_poly.pdbx_seq_one_letter_code
_entity_poly.pdbx_strand_id
1 'polypeptide(L)'
;MKRLKLFAAALLVVGCCFLAAPAGAYTIYNHVAYQACVIDAAYPTFCAITVAPNGTYQGGQADPTQVWFNWNLKPGVCYLSQKIVDLPQDGSAKMYSDRVEVYDAKGNQVVVVGMRQQTCAERQSK
;
A
#
# COMPACT_ATOMS: atom_id res chain seq x y z
N MET A 1 51.67 -9.45 34.53
CA MET A 1 51.13 -8.14 34.97
C MET A 1 51.23 -7.20 33.77
N LYS A 2 50.21 -6.53 33.21
CA LYS A 2 48.87 -6.10 33.62
C LYS A 2 47.92 -6.16 32.41
N ARG A 3 46.65 -6.45 32.70
CA ARG A 3 45.49 -6.42 31.80
C ARG A 3 45.19 -4.99 31.32
N LEU A 4 44.77 -4.81 30.07
CA LEU A 4 44.06 -3.61 29.61
C LEU A 4 43.01 -4.04 28.57
N LYS A 5 41.83 -4.44 29.06
CA LYS A 5 40.56 -3.69 29.05
C LYS A 5 39.82 -3.80 27.71
N LEU A 6 38.79 -4.66 27.75
CA LEU A 6 37.65 -4.67 26.86
C LEU A 6 37.14 -3.24 26.64
N PHE A 7 37.08 -2.81 25.39
CA PHE A 7 36.12 -1.79 24.96
C PHE A 7 35.17 -2.44 23.97
N ALA A 8 33.94 -2.59 24.43
CA ALA A 8 32.80 -3.01 23.66
C ALA A 8 32.62 -2.08 22.45
N ALA A 9 32.71 -2.64 21.25
CA ALA A 9 32.14 -2.04 20.05
C ALA A 9 30.93 -2.87 19.66
N ALA A 10 29.76 -2.39 20.11
CA ALA A 10 28.46 -2.82 19.64
C ALA A 10 28.41 -2.60 18.11
N LEU A 11 28.54 -3.67 17.33
CA LEU A 11 28.32 -3.63 15.90
C LEU A 11 26.83 -3.92 15.66
N LEU A 12 26.15 -2.91 15.13
CA LEU A 12 24.77 -2.91 14.64
C LEU A 12 24.35 -4.26 14.04
N VAL A 13 23.44 -4.95 14.71
CA VAL A 13 22.53 -5.91 14.06
C VAL A 13 21.30 -5.11 13.64
N VAL A 14 21.43 -4.33 12.57
CA VAL A 14 20.26 -3.92 11.74
C VAL A 14 20.08 -5.05 10.72
N GLY A 15 19.75 -6.23 11.25
CA GLY A 15 19.35 -7.36 10.44
C GLY A 15 17.94 -7.10 9.95
N CYS A 16 17.80 -6.82 8.66
CA CYS A 16 16.53 -6.70 7.97
C CYS A 16 15.61 -7.86 8.38
N CYS A 17 14.61 -7.58 9.23
CA CYS A 17 13.42 -8.41 9.30
C CYS A 17 12.68 -8.24 7.97
N PHE A 18 13.17 -8.92 6.92
CA PHE A 18 12.28 -9.39 5.87
C PHE A 18 11.35 -10.38 6.56
N LEU A 19 10.26 -9.87 7.12
CA LEU A 19 9.07 -10.68 7.32
C LEU A 19 8.82 -11.32 5.96
N ALA A 20 9.03 -12.63 5.86
CA ALA A 20 8.61 -13.38 4.69
C ALA A 20 7.12 -13.07 4.54
N ALA A 21 6.77 -12.24 3.56
CA ALA A 21 5.38 -11.96 3.27
C ALA A 21 4.75 -13.33 2.99
N PRO A 22 3.60 -13.64 3.60
CA PRO A 22 2.94 -14.92 3.34
C PRO A 22 2.75 -15.04 1.83
N ALA A 23 3.17 -16.15 1.24
CA ALA A 23 3.09 -16.36 -0.21
C ALA A 23 1.67 -16.05 -0.71
N GLY A 24 1.53 -15.13 -1.67
CA GLY A 24 0.25 -14.59 -2.14
C GLY A 24 -0.14 -13.23 -1.58
N ALA A 25 0.72 -12.57 -0.80
CA ALA A 25 0.57 -11.20 -0.33
C ALA A 25 0.96 -10.19 -1.42
N TYR A 26 0.28 -9.05 -1.53
CA TYR A 26 0.75 -7.90 -2.31
C TYR A 26 1.15 -6.75 -1.38
N THR A 27 1.96 -5.80 -1.87
CA THR A 27 2.28 -4.59 -1.11
C THR A 27 1.63 -3.36 -1.73
N ILE A 28 1.02 -2.50 -0.90
CA ILE A 28 0.50 -1.20 -1.33
C ILE A 28 1.34 -0.09 -0.71
N TYR A 29 1.92 0.75 -1.57
CA TYR A 29 2.64 1.96 -1.17
C TYR A 29 1.76 3.17 -1.45
N ASN A 30 1.40 3.89 -0.38
CA ASN A 30 0.67 5.13 -0.50
C ASN A 30 1.67 6.29 -0.54
N HIS A 31 1.91 6.88 -1.71
CA HIS A 31 2.78 8.06 -1.85
C HIS A 31 2.00 9.38 -1.78
N VAL A 32 0.69 9.38 -1.48
CA VAL A 32 -0.06 10.62 -1.27
C VAL A 32 -0.02 11.04 0.20
N ALA A 33 -0.21 12.35 0.43
CA ALA A 33 -0.26 12.95 1.76
C ALA A 33 -1.59 12.71 2.51
N TYR A 34 -2.48 11.89 1.95
CA TYR A 34 -3.80 11.58 2.49
C TYR A 34 -3.90 10.10 2.84
N GLN A 35 -4.80 9.77 3.77
CA GLN A 35 -5.13 8.38 4.05
C GLN A 35 -5.80 7.77 2.80
N ALA A 36 -5.22 6.69 2.30
CA ALA A 36 -5.76 5.97 1.17
C ALA A 36 -6.76 4.91 1.65
N CYS A 37 -7.83 4.77 0.89
CA CYS A 37 -8.80 3.73 1.01
C CYS A 37 -8.75 2.83 -0.23
N VAL A 38 -8.44 1.56 -0.01
CA VAL A 38 -8.48 0.53 -1.04
C VAL A 38 -9.79 -0.22 -0.86
N ILE A 39 -10.59 -0.21 -1.92
CA ILE A 39 -11.98 -0.61 -1.91
C ILE A 39 -12.08 -1.91 -2.67
N ASP A 40 -12.70 -2.92 -2.08
CA ASP A 40 -13.06 -4.15 -2.78
C ASP A 40 -14.08 -3.83 -3.88
N ALA A 41 -13.73 -4.15 -5.14
CA ALA A 41 -14.61 -3.92 -6.26
C ALA A 41 -15.91 -4.75 -6.20
N ALA A 42 -15.91 -5.90 -5.52
CA ALA A 42 -17.10 -6.72 -5.33
C ALA A 42 -18.08 -6.11 -4.31
N TYR A 43 -17.57 -5.34 -3.33
CA TYR A 43 -18.37 -4.71 -2.27
C TYR A 43 -17.95 -3.25 -2.08
N PRO A 44 -18.29 -2.35 -3.02
CA PRO A 44 -17.71 -1.00 -3.11
C PRO A 44 -18.25 -0.01 -2.08
N THR A 45 -18.91 -0.48 -1.03
CA THR A 45 -19.60 0.33 -0.03
C THR A 45 -18.66 0.83 1.08
N PHE A 46 -17.61 0.07 1.39
CA PHE A 46 -16.75 0.34 2.55
C PHE A 46 -15.28 0.38 2.17
N CYS A 47 -14.46 0.91 3.07
CA CYS A 47 -13.02 0.75 2.96
C CYS A 47 -12.62 -0.66 3.38
N ALA A 48 -12.04 -1.44 2.45
CA ALA A 48 -11.55 -2.78 2.77
C ALA A 48 -10.18 -2.71 3.44
N ILE A 49 -9.30 -1.86 2.92
CA ILE A 49 -7.95 -1.64 3.45
C ILE A 49 -7.69 -0.15 3.56
N THR A 50 -7.17 0.27 4.71
CA THR A 50 -6.75 1.65 4.96
C THR A 50 -5.22 1.71 4.96
N VAL A 51 -4.65 2.63 4.18
CA VAL A 51 -3.21 2.87 4.14
C VAL A 51 -2.92 4.29 4.59
N ALA A 52 -2.10 4.45 5.63
CA ALA A 52 -1.73 5.76 6.16
C ALA A 52 -1.05 6.64 5.07
N PRO A 53 -1.10 7.98 5.19
CA PRO A 53 -0.32 8.89 4.35
C PRO A 53 1.16 8.49 4.32
N ASN A 54 1.78 8.46 3.14
CA ASN A 54 3.18 8.01 2.97
C ASN A 54 3.46 6.61 3.57
N GLY A 55 2.42 5.81 3.75
CA GLY A 55 2.46 4.52 4.44
C GLY A 55 2.61 3.35 3.47
N THR A 56 2.82 2.18 4.07
CA THR A 56 2.85 0.90 3.35
C THR A 56 1.90 -0.07 4.02
N TYR A 57 1.14 -0.81 3.23
CA TYR A 57 0.31 -1.92 3.68
C TYR A 57 0.83 -3.22 3.08
N GLN A 58 0.91 -4.25 3.91
CA GLN A 58 1.26 -5.61 3.49
C GLN A 58 -0.01 -6.43 3.49
N GLY A 59 -0.45 -6.86 2.31
CA GLY A 59 -1.66 -7.63 2.14
C GLY A 59 -1.51 -9.07 2.60
N GLY A 60 -2.65 -9.70 2.87
CA GLY A 60 -2.77 -11.12 3.13
C GLY A 60 -3.55 -11.84 2.03
N GLN A 61 -3.58 -13.18 2.09
CA GLN A 61 -4.30 -14.01 1.11
C GLN A 61 -5.82 -13.78 1.08
N ALA A 62 -6.40 -13.29 2.17
CA ALA A 62 -7.84 -13.02 2.28
C ALA A 62 -8.24 -11.62 1.79
N ASP A 63 -7.27 -10.79 1.43
CA ASP A 63 -7.53 -9.43 0.98
C ASP A 63 -8.06 -9.40 -0.46
N PRO A 64 -8.86 -8.37 -0.81
CA PRO A 64 -9.38 -8.24 -2.16
C PRO A 64 -8.23 -8.02 -3.16
N THR A 65 -8.32 -8.64 -4.32
CA THR A 65 -7.34 -8.48 -5.40
C THR A 65 -7.86 -7.59 -6.53
N GLN A 66 -9.17 -7.44 -6.69
CA GLN A 66 -9.77 -6.47 -7.61
C GLN A 66 -10.25 -5.26 -6.83
N VAL A 67 -9.59 -4.13 -7.01
CA VAL A 67 -9.77 -2.99 -6.12
C VAL A 67 -9.93 -1.66 -6.85
N TRP A 68 -10.58 -0.71 -6.18
CA TRP A 68 -10.43 0.71 -6.48
C TRP A 68 -9.51 1.36 -5.47
N PHE A 69 -8.69 2.30 -5.94
CA PHE A 69 -7.88 3.15 -5.08
C PHE A 69 -8.59 4.49 -4.87
N ASN A 70 -8.67 4.95 -3.63
CA ASN A 70 -9.37 6.18 -3.27
C ASN A 70 -8.63 6.97 -2.18
N TRP A 71 -8.81 8.29 -2.14
CA TRP A 71 -8.61 9.08 -0.92
C TRP A 71 -9.52 10.31 -0.95
N ASN A 72 -9.95 10.76 0.23
CA ASN A 72 -10.72 12.00 0.37
C ASN A 72 -9.77 13.20 0.43
N LEU A 73 -10.03 14.21 -0.40
CA LEU A 73 -9.32 15.49 -0.34
C LEU A 73 -9.95 16.40 0.72
N LYS A 74 -11.28 16.44 0.73
CA LYS A 74 -12.14 17.20 1.64
C LYS A 74 -13.54 16.58 1.63
N PRO A 75 -14.45 16.95 2.56
CA PRO A 75 -15.82 16.44 2.54
C PRO A 75 -16.47 16.59 1.17
N GLY A 76 -17.01 15.49 0.64
CA GLY A 76 -17.68 15.44 -0.66
C GLY A 76 -16.76 15.37 -1.89
N VAL A 77 -15.43 15.44 -1.74
CA VAL A 77 -14.48 15.42 -2.86
C VAL A 77 -13.35 14.44 -2.59
N CYS A 78 -13.20 13.47 -3.49
CA CYS A 78 -12.13 12.47 -3.45
C CYS A 78 -11.51 12.25 -4.81
N TYR A 79 -10.37 11.56 -4.81
CA TYR A 79 -9.81 10.93 -5.99
C TYR A 79 -10.16 9.45 -6.00
N LEU A 80 -10.41 8.89 -7.18
CA LEU A 80 -10.59 7.46 -7.40
C LEU A 80 -9.77 7.04 -8.61
N SER A 81 -9.30 5.79 -8.64
CA SER A 81 -8.73 5.22 -9.85
C SER A 81 -9.78 5.20 -10.96
N GLN A 82 -9.36 5.46 -12.20
CA GLN A 82 -10.26 5.52 -13.35
C GLN A 82 -10.82 4.15 -13.77
N LYS A 83 -10.20 3.06 -13.32
CA LYS A 83 -10.64 1.68 -13.51
C LYS A 83 -10.34 0.85 -12.26
N ILE A 84 -10.99 -0.31 -12.18
CA ILE A 84 -10.61 -1.39 -11.27
C ILE A 84 -9.16 -1.80 -11.58
N VAL A 85 -8.43 -2.13 -10.52
CA VAL A 85 -7.05 -2.56 -10.57
C VAL A 85 -6.97 -3.98 -10.05
N ASP A 86 -6.39 -4.87 -10.84
CA ASP A 86 -6.02 -6.22 -10.41
C ASP A 86 -4.65 -6.16 -9.71
N LEU A 87 -4.60 -6.58 -8.44
CA LEU A 87 -3.40 -6.68 -7.64
C LEU A 87 -2.77 -8.07 -7.83
N PRO A 88 -1.58 -8.16 -8.45
CA PRO A 88 -0.91 -9.44 -8.63
C PRO A 88 -0.41 -9.99 -7.29
N GLN A 89 -0.53 -11.30 -7.13
CA GLN A 89 0.10 -12.02 -6.01
C GLN A 89 1.60 -11.77 -6.01
N ASP A 90 2.18 -11.56 -4.82
CA ASP A 90 3.59 -11.25 -4.59
C ASP A 90 4.09 -9.99 -5.31
N GLY A 91 3.18 -9.19 -5.88
CA GLY A 91 3.50 -7.94 -6.54
C GLY A 91 3.22 -6.72 -5.66
N SER A 92 3.13 -5.56 -6.30
CA SER A 92 2.87 -4.32 -5.57
C SER A 92 2.07 -3.30 -6.36
N ALA A 93 1.42 -2.38 -5.64
CA ALA A 93 0.83 -1.18 -6.19
C ALA A 93 1.41 0.06 -5.50
N LYS A 94 1.69 1.10 -6.29
CA LYS A 94 2.16 2.40 -5.83
C LYS A 94 1.13 3.45 -6.21
N MET A 95 0.53 4.09 -5.22
CA MET A 95 -0.46 5.14 -5.43
C MET A 95 0.19 6.52 -5.35
N TYR A 96 0.07 7.29 -6.42
CA TYR A 96 0.46 8.69 -6.54
C TYR A 96 -0.77 9.59 -6.69
N SER A 97 -0.58 10.91 -6.67
CA SER A 97 -1.67 11.88 -6.74
C SER A 97 -2.43 11.86 -8.08
N ASP A 98 -1.79 11.42 -9.15
CA ASP A 98 -2.31 11.41 -10.52
C ASP A 98 -2.52 10.01 -11.09
N ARG A 99 -1.95 8.96 -10.47
CA ARG A 99 -2.02 7.58 -10.97
C ARG A 99 -1.74 6.51 -9.91
N VAL A 100 -2.11 5.28 -10.22
CA VAL A 100 -1.61 4.07 -9.55
C VAL A 100 -0.79 3.28 -10.55
N GLU A 101 0.38 2.83 -10.12
CA GLU A 101 1.27 1.94 -10.87
C GLU A 101 1.26 0.57 -10.20
N VAL A 102 1.14 -0.52 -10.98
CA VAL A 102 1.13 -1.89 -10.48
C VAL A 102 2.29 -2.65 -11.08
N TYR A 103 2.93 -3.45 -10.24
CA TYR A 103 4.08 -4.27 -10.58
C TYR A 103 3.83 -5.73 -10.25
N ASP A 104 4.26 -6.63 -11.13
CA ASP A 104 4.25 -8.07 -10.87
C ASP A 104 5.32 -8.46 -9.84
N ALA A 105 5.35 -9.76 -9.47
CA ALA A 105 6.32 -10.31 -8.53
C ALA A 105 7.80 -10.19 -8.98
N LYS A 106 8.05 -9.93 -10.27
CA LYS A 106 9.40 -9.71 -10.83
C LYS A 106 9.76 -8.22 -10.85
N GLY A 107 8.86 -7.34 -10.44
CA GLY A 107 9.04 -5.90 -10.47
C GLY A 107 8.78 -5.26 -11.83
N ASN A 108 8.17 -5.97 -12.79
CA ASN A 108 7.76 -5.37 -14.05
C ASN A 108 6.49 -4.57 -13.86
N GLN A 109 6.43 -3.35 -14.38
CA GLN A 109 5.18 -2.58 -14.39
C GLN A 109 4.19 -3.22 -15.37
N VAL A 110 3.02 -3.58 -14.86
CA VAL A 110 1.96 -4.26 -15.64
C VAL A 110 0.73 -3.39 -15.86
N VAL A 111 0.48 -2.42 -14.98
CA VAL A 111 -0.65 -1.49 -15.09
C VAL A 111 -0.23 -0.09 -14.66
N VAL A 112 -0.71 0.90 -15.42
CA VAL A 112 -0.83 2.28 -14.95
C VAL A 112 -2.29 2.72 -15.13
N VAL A 113 -2.87 3.31 -14.10
CA VAL A 113 -4.23 3.86 -14.13
C VAL A 113 -4.22 5.28 -13.58
N GLY A 114 -4.89 6.22 -14.25
CA GLY A 114 -5.01 7.58 -13.74
C GLY A 114 -5.92 7.66 -12.51
N MET A 115 -5.69 8.67 -11.69
CA MET A 115 -6.57 9.08 -10.59
C MET A 115 -7.41 10.27 -11.04
N ARG A 116 -8.72 10.23 -10.76
CA ARG A 116 -9.65 11.30 -11.11
C ARG A 116 -10.36 11.84 -9.88
N GLN A 117 -10.33 13.16 -9.74
CA GLN A 117 -11.16 13.86 -8.77
C GLN A 117 -12.64 13.72 -9.14
N GLN A 118 -13.48 13.40 -8.16
CA GLN A 118 -14.92 13.33 -8.33
C GLN A 118 -15.66 13.65 -7.02
N THR A 119 -16.97 13.84 -7.14
CA THR A 119 -17.87 13.91 -6.00
C THR A 119 -18.07 12.52 -5.43
N CYS A 120 -17.95 12.37 -4.11
CA CYS A 120 -18.15 11.09 -3.45
C CYS A 120 -18.63 11.26 -2.02
N ALA A 121 -19.37 10.26 -1.54
CA ALA A 121 -19.67 10.13 -0.13
C ALA A 121 -18.39 9.85 0.66
N GLU A 122 -18.31 10.39 1.87
CA GLU A 122 -17.27 10.00 2.82
C GLU A 122 -17.44 8.52 3.18
N ARG A 123 -16.36 7.76 3.08
CA ARG A 123 -16.40 6.32 3.31
C ARG A 123 -15.95 6.00 4.72
N GLN A 124 -16.73 5.19 5.42
CA GLN A 124 -16.35 4.65 6.71
C GLN A 124 -15.39 3.48 6.51
N SER A 125 -14.38 3.38 7.37
CA SER A 125 -13.60 2.15 7.54
C SER A 125 -14.50 1.05 8.10
N LYS A 126 -14.30 -0.20 7.65
CA LYS A 126 -14.87 -1.36 8.36
C LYS A 126 -14.26 -1.51 9.75
#